data_AF-A0A815UW99-F1
#
_entry.id   AF-A0A815UW99-F1
#
_cell.length_a   1.000
_cell.length_b   1.000
_cell.length_c   1.000
_cell.angle_alpha   90.00
_cell.angle_beta   90.00
_cell.angle_gamma   90.00
#
_symmetry.space_group_name_H-M   'P 1'
#
loop_
_entity.id
_entity.type
_entity.pdbx_description
1 polymer ?
#
loop_
_entity_poly.entity_id
_entity_poly.type
_entity_poly.pdbx_seq_one_letter_code
_entity_poly.pdbx_strand_id
1 'polypeptide(L)'
;MSENRGSLTRQAVFGEKWLHERIFLPITIMDFFMKTLRMPLLLIIGRFNTWIPLQLSPLTVIFGKPISIIKQEQPTDEYVEKIYHEYYETMKIMFNEYKMKLGYSDKEVLIIKEEKSKLIN
;
A
#
# COMPACT_ATOMS: atom_id res chain seq x y z
N MET A 1 28.84 11.52 -20.58
CA MET A 1 27.64 10.90 -21.20
C MET A 1 26.83 10.24 -20.08
N SER A 2 25.96 10.98 -19.40
CA SER A 2 25.15 10.45 -18.28
C SER A 2 23.99 9.68 -18.89
N GLU A 3 23.99 8.35 -18.73
CA GLU A 3 22.90 7.50 -19.22
C GLU A 3 21.60 7.82 -18.47
N ASN A 4 20.55 8.13 -19.22
CA ASN A 4 19.20 8.42 -18.74
C ASN A 4 18.48 7.14 -18.25
N ARG A 5 19.11 6.41 -17.32
CA ARG A 5 18.61 5.16 -16.73
C ARG A 5 17.87 5.48 -15.45
N GLY A 6 16.60 5.12 -15.38
CA GLY A 6 15.81 5.12 -14.14
C GLY A 6 15.79 3.72 -13.53
N SER A 7 15.52 3.64 -12.24
CA SER A 7 15.20 2.38 -11.56
C SER A 7 13.84 2.53 -10.88
N LEU A 8 12.96 1.57 -11.10
CA LEU A 8 11.67 1.49 -10.43
C LEU A 8 11.75 0.40 -9.37
N THR A 9 11.64 0.80 -8.10
CA THR A 9 11.59 -0.13 -6.97
C THR A 9 10.15 -0.37 -6.58
N ARG A 10 9.78 -1.64 -6.44
CA ARG A 10 8.46 -2.06 -5.95
C ARG A 10 8.48 -2.07 -4.42
N GLN A 11 7.43 -1.54 -3.82
CA GLN A 11 7.20 -1.59 -2.39
C GLN A 11 5.87 -2.30 -2.11
N ALA A 12 5.89 -3.28 -1.21
CA ALA A 12 4.69 -3.89 -0.68
C ALA A 12 4.66 -3.62 0.83
N VAL A 13 3.57 -2.99 1.30
CA VAL A 13 3.37 -2.65 2.71
C VAL A 13 2.36 -3.63 3.28
N PHE A 14 2.77 -4.35 4.31
CA PHE A 14 1.95 -5.31 5.03
C PHE A 14 1.77 -4.82 6.47
N GLY A 15 0.60 -5.08 7.04
CA GLY A 15 0.29 -4.74 8.44
C GLY A 15 -0.81 -3.70 8.63
N GLU A 16 -1.16 -2.94 7.59
CA GLU A 16 -2.13 -1.84 7.66
C GLU A 16 -3.54 -2.31 8.08
N LYS A 17 -3.97 -3.50 7.62
CA LYS A 17 -5.28 -4.08 7.96
C LYS A 17 -5.52 -4.20 9.46
N TRP A 18 -4.48 -4.52 10.23
CA TRP A 18 -4.56 -4.69 11.68
C TRP A 18 -4.65 -3.35 12.44
N LEU A 19 -4.43 -2.22 11.76
CA LEU A 19 -4.59 -0.89 12.35
C LEU A 19 -6.06 -0.61 12.67
N HIS A 20 -6.98 -1.01 11.78
CA HIS A 20 -8.41 -0.79 11.95
C HIS A 20 -9.04 -1.66 13.04
N GLU A 21 -8.54 -2.89 13.24
CA GLU A 21 -9.04 -3.80 14.28
C GLU A 21 -8.76 -3.28 15.71
N ARG A 22 -7.83 -2.33 15.87
CA ARG A 22 -7.42 -1.79 17.18
C ARG A 22 -8.01 -0.43 17.52
N ILE A 23 -8.75 0.21 16.60
CA ILE A 23 -9.48 1.45 16.89
C ILE A 23 -10.81 1.08 17.54
N PHE A 24 -10.82 1.03 18.88
CA PHE A 24 -12.02 0.68 19.67
C PHE A 24 -12.96 1.89 19.82
N LEU A 25 -13.54 2.35 18.71
CA LEU A 25 -14.56 3.39 18.76
C LEU A 25 -15.93 2.82 18.38
N PRO A 26 -16.94 2.91 19.27
CA PRO A 26 -18.33 2.67 18.91
C PRO A 26 -18.73 3.52 17.70
N ILE A 27 -19.43 2.91 16.75
CA ILE A 27 -19.84 3.53 15.47
C ILE A 27 -20.54 4.88 15.70
N THR A 28 -21.38 4.98 16.74
CA THR A 28 -22.10 6.20 17.10
C THR A 28 -21.18 7.38 17.44
N ILE A 29 -20.05 7.12 18.11
CA ILE A 29 -19.06 8.15 18.46
C ILE A 29 -18.33 8.58 17.18
N MET A 30 -17.94 7.62 16.34
CA MET A 30 -17.30 7.92 15.06
C MET A 30 -18.22 8.78 14.17
N ASP A 31 -19.51 8.44 14.06
CA ASP A 31 -20.49 9.18 13.28
C ASP A 31 -20.70 10.61 13.79
N PHE A 32 -20.67 10.81 15.11
CA PHE A 32 -20.76 12.14 15.71
C PHE A 32 -19.54 13.01 15.37
N PHE A 33 -18.33 12.45 15.48
CA PHE A 33 -17.09 13.17 15.16
C PHE A 33 -16.96 13.45 13.66
N MET A 34 -17.35 12.50 12.80
CA MET A 34 -17.36 12.70 11.36
C MET A 34 -18.35 13.79 10.93
N LYS A 35 -19.54 13.86 11.57
CA LYS A 35 -20.53 14.91 11.28
C LYS A 35 -20.14 16.27 11.84
N THR A 36 -19.54 16.30 13.03
CA THR A 36 -19.23 17.55 13.74
C THR A 36 -17.89 18.14 13.31
N LEU A 37 -16.84 17.33 13.26
CA LEU A 37 -15.45 17.76 13.06
C LEU A 37 -14.90 17.39 11.67
N ARG A 38 -15.66 16.65 10.86
CA ARG A 38 -15.25 16.16 9.52
C ARG A 38 -13.92 15.40 9.51
N MET A 39 -13.52 14.88 10.66
CA MET A 39 -12.30 14.10 10.83
C MET A 39 -12.59 12.90 11.72
N PRO A 40 -12.06 11.71 11.37
CA PRO A 40 -12.19 10.55 12.22
C PRO A 40 -11.35 10.75 13.48
N LEU A 41 -11.96 10.52 14.64
CA LEU A 41 -11.24 10.55 15.90
C LEU A 41 -10.34 9.31 15.97
N LEU A 42 -9.02 9.50 15.99
CA LEU A 42 -8.06 8.41 16.19
C LEU A 42 -7.72 8.32 17.68
N LEU A 43 -8.50 7.54 18.45
CA LEU A 43 -8.15 7.24 19.83
C LEU A 43 -7.15 6.07 19.88
N ILE A 44 -5.89 6.41 20.11
CA ILE A 44 -4.83 5.45 20.40
C ILE A 44 -4.91 5.10 21.90
N ILE A 45 -5.74 4.11 22.25
CA ILE A 45 -5.89 3.66 23.65
C ILE A 45 -4.74 2.69 23.98
N GLY A 46 -3.91 3.05 24.95
CA GLY A 46 -2.79 2.25 25.46
C GLY A 46 -3.14 1.26 26.56
N ARG A 47 -2.16 0.45 26.96
CA ARG A 47 -2.28 -0.47 28.11
C ARG A 47 -2.60 0.33 29.38
N PHE A 48 -3.66 -0.03 30.11
CA PHE A 48 -4.17 0.66 31.31
C PHE A 48 -4.71 2.09 31.11
N ASN A 49 -5.50 2.35 30.07
CA ASN A 49 -6.12 3.68 29.85
C ASN A 49 -5.09 4.81 29.63
N THR A 50 -3.87 4.46 29.22
CA THR A 50 -2.80 5.43 28.93
C THR A 50 -2.89 5.93 27.49
N TRP A 51 -2.38 7.13 27.23
CA TRP A 51 -2.21 7.69 25.87
C TRP A 51 -1.01 7.07 25.12
N ILE A 52 -0.51 5.92 25.58
CA ILE A 52 0.66 5.26 25.01
C ILE A 52 0.20 4.36 23.85
N PRO A 53 0.76 4.47 22.64
CA PRO A 53 0.43 3.55 21.57
C PRO A 53 0.73 2.11 21.99
N LEU A 54 -0.30 1.26 22.00
CA LEU A 54 -0.13 -0.19 21.98
C LEU A 54 0.89 -0.52 20.88
N GLN A 55 1.84 -1.42 21.15
CA GLN A 55 2.74 -1.92 20.12
C GLN A 55 1.90 -2.42 18.95
N LEU A 56 1.86 -1.61 17.89
CA LEU A 56 1.18 -1.93 16.66
C LEU A 56 1.87 -3.16 16.09
N SER A 57 1.09 -4.08 15.51
CA SER A 57 1.67 -5.18 14.75
C SER A 57 2.71 -4.59 13.78
N PRO A 58 3.90 -5.19 13.65
CA PRO A 58 4.99 -4.58 12.89
C PRO A 58 4.53 -4.31 11.45
N LEU A 59 4.56 -3.04 11.05
CA LEU A 59 4.36 -2.66 9.65
C LEU A 59 5.59 -3.12 8.87
N THR A 60 5.40 -4.12 8.02
CA THR A 60 6.48 -4.71 7.24
C THR A 60 6.45 -4.13 5.85
N VAL A 61 7.46 -3.33 5.52
CA VAL A 61 7.69 -2.84 4.16
C VAL A 61 8.74 -3.71 3.51
N ILE A 62 8.39 -4.28 2.36
CA ILE A 62 9.29 -5.12 1.59
C ILE A 62 9.62 -4.39 0.30
N PHE A 63 10.91 -4.30 0.00
CA PHE A 63 11.43 -3.71 -1.23
C PHE A 63 11.82 -4.82 -2.20
N GLY A 64 11.22 -4.78 -3.39
CA GLY A 64 11.53 -5.71 -4.47
C GLY A 64 12.80 -5.28 -5.22
N LYS A 65 13.34 -6.20 -6.02
CA LYS A 65 14.46 -5.91 -6.92
C LYS A 65 14.10 -4.74 -7.86
N PRO A 66 14.99 -3.73 -8.02
CA PRO A 66 14.75 -2.62 -8.94
C PRO A 66 14.61 -3.10 -10.38
N ILE A 67 13.64 -2.54 -11.11
CA ILE A 67 13.46 -2.73 -12.55
C ILE A 67 14.19 -1.60 -13.25
N SER A 68 15.14 -1.93 -14.12
CA SER A 68 15.90 -0.95 -14.91
C SER A 68 15.02 -0.42 -16.04
N ILE A 69 14.80 0.90 -16.07
CA ILE A 69 14.04 1.57 -17.10
C ILE A 69 14.91 2.59 -17.84
N ILE A 70 14.58 2.83 -19.10
CA ILE A 70 15.18 3.90 -19.89
C ILE A 70 14.20 5.07 -19.83
N LYS A 71 14.62 6.21 -19.30
CA LYS A 71 13.78 7.40 -19.29
C LYS A 71 13.73 7.98 -20.70
N GLN A 72 12.53 8.03 -21.26
CA GLN A 72 12.23 8.60 -22.56
C GLN A 72 11.33 9.83 -22.36
N GLU A 73 11.53 10.90 -23.15
CA GLU A 73 10.71 12.12 -23.06
C GLU A 73 9.27 11.89 -23.54
N GLN A 74 9.09 10.97 -24.51
CA GLN A 74 7.78 10.49 -24.97
C GLN A 74 7.82 8.96 -24.99
N PRO A 75 7.28 8.29 -23.96
CA PRO A 75 7.24 6.84 -23.93
C PRO A 75 6.18 6.32 -24.90
N THR A 76 6.50 5.28 -25.67
CA THR A 76 5.53 4.56 -26.50
C THR A 76 4.59 3.75 -25.61
N ASP A 77 3.30 3.67 -25.97
CA ASP A 77 2.30 2.88 -25.22
C ASP A 77 2.73 1.42 -25.02
N GLU A 78 3.34 0.80 -26.04
CA GLU A 78 3.87 -0.57 -25.97
C GLU A 78 5.00 -0.72 -24.93
N TYR A 79 5.86 0.31 -24.78
CA TYR A 79 6.92 0.31 -23.79
C TYR A 79 6.34 0.41 -22.37
N VAL A 80 5.34 1.27 -22.18
CA VAL A 80 4.65 1.42 -20.90
C VAL A 80 3.93 0.13 -20.51
N GLU A 81 3.20 -0.48 -21.45
CA GLU A 81 2.49 -1.73 -21.22
C GLU A 81 3.43 -2.87 -20.84
N LYS A 82 4.58 -2.99 -21.53
CA LYS A 82 5.60 -3.99 -21.22
C LYS A 82 6.16 -3.82 -19.80
N ILE A 83 6.54 -2.59 -19.43
CA ILE A 83 7.08 -2.30 -18.09
C ILE A 83 6.00 -2.50 -17.02
N TYR A 84 4.75 -2.11 -17.30
CA TYR A 84 3.61 -2.33 -16.41
C TYR A 84 3.37 -3.83 -16.17
N HIS A 85 3.41 -4.65 -17.22
CA HIS A 85 3.24 -6.10 -17.10
C HIS A 85 4.39 -6.74 -16.29
N GLU A 86 5.64 -6.35 -16.55
CA GLU A 86 6.81 -6.82 -15.79
C GLU A 86 6.73 -6.41 -14.32
N TYR A 87 6.35 -5.16 -14.05
CA TYR A 87 6.12 -4.65 -12.71
C TYR A 87 5.06 -5.46 -11.98
N TYR A 88 3.95 -5.74 -12.64
CA TYR A 88 2.80 -6.43 -12.08
C TYR A 88 3.11 -7.88 -11.71
N GLU A 89 3.66 -8.65 -12.64
CA GLU A 89 3.96 -10.06 -12.41
C GLU A 89 4.97 -10.22 -11.28
N THR A 90 5.98 -9.35 -11.25
CA THR A 90 6.97 -9.41 -10.16
C THR A 90 6.40 -8.94 -8.82
N MET A 91 5.42 -8.02 -8.81
CA MET A 91 4.70 -7.61 -7.59
C MET A 91 3.81 -8.74 -7.05
N LYS A 92 3.11 -9.47 -7.91
CA LYS A 92 2.30 -10.64 -7.52
C LYS A 92 3.15 -11.74 -6.90
N ILE A 93 4.28 -12.08 -7.51
CA ILE A 93 5.21 -13.09 -6.99
C ILE A 93 5.68 -12.69 -5.60
N MET A 94 6.14 -11.45 -5.45
CA MET A 94 6.58 -10.90 -4.17
C MET A 94 5.47 -10.93 -3.13
N PHE A 95 4.25 -10.51 -3.49
CA PHE A 95 3.13 -10.56 -2.56
C PHE A 95 2.82 -11.98 -2.09
N ASN A 96 2.77 -12.96 -3.01
CA ASN A 96 2.51 -14.36 -2.68
C ASN A 96 3.61 -14.97 -1.81
N GLU A 97 4.87 -14.57 -2.00
CA GLU A 97 5.98 -15.08 -1.17
C GLU A 97 5.88 -14.60 0.28
N TYR A 98 5.47 -13.36 0.49
CA TYR A 98 5.49 -12.72 1.81
C TYR A 98 4.13 -12.72 2.53
N LYS A 99 3.01 -12.91 1.84
CA LYS A 99 1.67 -12.96 2.46
C LYS A 99 1.59 -14.01 3.58
N MET A 100 2.11 -15.21 3.33
CA MET A 100 2.09 -16.31 4.30
C MET A 100 3.02 -16.05 5.49
N LYS A 101 4.20 -15.46 5.23
CA LYS A 101 5.18 -15.10 6.27
C LYS A 101 4.65 -14.02 7.23
N LEU A 102 3.65 -13.26 6.81
CA LEU A 102 3.11 -12.11 7.54
C LEU A 102 1.68 -12.34 8.07
N GLY A 103 1.20 -13.58 8.05
CA GLY A 103 -0.08 -13.96 8.65
C GLY A 103 -1.31 -13.61 7.81
N TYR A 104 -1.14 -13.28 6.52
CA TYR A 104 -2.25 -13.11 5.58
C TYR A 104 -2.76 -14.49 5.14
N SER A 105 -4.06 -14.58 4.86
CA SER A 105 -4.67 -15.85 4.42
C SER A 105 -4.32 -16.13 2.97
N ASP A 106 -4.21 -17.40 2.60
CA ASP A 106 -3.93 -17.81 1.22
C ASP A 106 -4.98 -17.32 0.21
N LYS A 107 -6.19 -17.03 0.70
CA LYS A 107 -7.34 -16.50 -0.06
C LYS A 107 -7.23 -15.00 -0.37
N GLU A 108 -6.31 -14.26 0.27
CA GLU A 108 -6.12 -12.84 -0.01
C GLU A 108 -5.34 -12.68 -1.31
N VAL A 109 -5.96 -12.01 -2.29
CA VAL A 109 -5.42 -11.78 -3.63
C VAL A 109 -5.24 -10.30 -3.85
N LEU A 110 -4.12 -9.93 -4.47
CA LEU A 110 -3.84 -8.56 -4.85
C LEU A 110 -4.67 -8.22 -6.11
N ILE A 111 -5.70 -7.39 -5.93
CA ILE A 111 -6.58 -6.91 -7.01
C ILE A 111 -6.11 -5.52 -7.40
N ILE A 112 -5.69 -5.35 -8.66
CA ILE A 112 -5.47 -4.02 -9.21
C ILE A 112 -6.81 -3.49 -9.72
N LYS A 113 -7.18 -2.30 -9.25
CA LYS A 113 -8.22 -1.51 -9.89
C LYS A 113 -7.55 -0.59 -10.89
N GLU A 114 -7.68 -0.91 -12.17
CA GLU A 114 -7.28 0.01 -13.22
C GLU A 114 -8.27 1.17 -13.24
N GLU A 115 -7.88 2.29 -12.63
CA GLU A 115 -8.53 3.55 -12.89
C GLU A 115 -7.92 4.08 -14.19
N LYS A 116 -8.66 3.97 -15.31
CA LYS A 116 -8.33 4.67 -16.55
C LYS A 116 -8.28 6.16 -16.23
N SER A 117 -7.08 6.65 -15.97
CA SER A 117 -6.82 8.03 -15.62
C SER A 117 -7.27 8.91 -16.78
N LYS A 118 -8.30 9.73 -16.55
CA LYS A 118 -8.63 10.90 -17.34
C LYS A 118 -7.49 11.93 -17.18
N LEU A 119 -6.31 11.64 -17.72
CA LEU A 119 -5.16 12.55 -17.73
C LEU A 119 -4.77 12.96 -19.15
N ILE A 120 -5.77 13.10 -20.02
CA ILE A 120 -5.66 13.89 -21.25
C ILE A 120 -7.00 14.63 -21.41
N ASN A 121 -7.04 15.86 -20.90
CA ASN A 121 -7.86 16.96 -21.42
C ASN A 121 -7.29 18.28 -20.91
#